data_AF-A0A486NSR5-F1
#
_entry.id   AF-A0A486NSR5-F1
#
_cell.length_a   1.000
_cell.length_b   1.000
_cell.length_c   1.000
_cell.angle_alpha   90.00
_cell.angle_beta   90.00
_cell.angle_gamma   90.00
#
_symmetry.space_group_name_H-M   'P 1'
#
loop_
_entity.id
_entity.type
_entity.pdbx_description
1 polymer ?
#
loop_
_entity_poly.entity_id
_entity_poly.type
_entity_poly.pdbx_seq_one_letter_code
_entity_poly.pdbx_strand_id
1 'polypeptide(L)' 'MYSKPLVICLMTMLIASCAKSLPAPVVVDTACSWVRVIYLTDHDIDVLDKQTKRDILAHNISVQANCPNLNPTKG' A
#
# COMPACT_ATOMS: atom_id res chain seq x y z
N MET A 1 -56.43 -15.24 -5.11
CA MET A 1 -55.36 -15.80 -5.96
C MET A 1 -54.39 -14.70 -6.42
N TYR A 2 -53.73 -13.99 -5.48
CA TYR A 2 -52.75 -12.93 -5.82
C TYR A 2 -51.65 -12.74 -4.75
N SER A 3 -51.69 -13.51 -3.66
CA SER A 3 -50.76 -13.34 -2.54
C SER A 3 -49.35 -13.91 -2.83
N LYS A 4 -49.25 -15.03 -3.56
CA LYS A 4 -47.97 -15.67 -3.92
C LYS A 4 -47.07 -14.83 -4.86
N PRO A 5 -47.54 -14.19 -5.94
CA PRO A 5 -46.68 -13.38 -6.81
C PRO A 5 -46.22 -12.07 -6.13
N LEU A 6 -47.03 -11.52 -5.22
CA LEU A 6 -46.71 -10.26 -4.53
C LEU A 6 -45.58 -10.43 -3.52
N VAL A 7 -45.52 -11.56 -2.82
CA VAL A 7 -44.41 -11.90 -1.91
C VAL A 7 -43.10 -12.13 -2.68
N ILE A 8 -43.17 -12.71 -3.89
CA ILE A 8 -42.00 -12.93 -4.75
C ILE A 8 -41.41 -11.58 -5.23
N CYS A 9 -42.26 -10.63 -5.64
CA CYS A 9 -41.83 -9.28 -6.02
C CYS A 9 -41.27 -8.46 -4.85
N LEU A 10 -41.81 -8.66 -3.64
CA LEU A 10 -41.27 -8.05 -2.42
C LEU A 10 -39.87 -8.61 -2.11
N MET A 11 -39.67 -9.93 -2.21
CA MET A 11 -38.37 -10.55 -1.97
C MET A 11 -37.30 -10.13 -2.98
N THR A 12 -37.64 -9.91 -4.26
CA THR A 12 -36.66 -9.48 -5.26
C THR A 12 -36.24 -8.00 -5.13
N MET A 13 -37.14 -7.13 -4.66
CA MET A 13 -36.83 -5.71 -4.39
C MET A 13 -35.87 -5.54 -3.20
N LEU A 14 -35.94 -6.39 -2.16
CA LEU A 14 -35.04 -6.32 -1.01
C LEU A 14 -33.59 -6.75 -1.34
N ILE A 15 -33.37 -7.60 -2.35
CA ILE A 15 -32.04 -8.10 -2.71
C ILE A 15 -31.27 -7.11 -3.61
N ALA A 16 -31.98 -6.27 -4.38
CA ALA A 16 -31.36 -5.30 -5.29
C ALA A 16 -30.68 -4.11 -4.60
N SER A 17 -30.91 -3.90 -3.29
CA SER A 17 -30.45 -2.70 -2.57
C SER A 17 -29.00 -2.77 -2.05
N CYS A 18 -28.27 -3.87 -2.25
CA CYS A 18 -26.91 -4.04 -1.70
C CYS A 18 -25.78 -4.17 -2.73
N ALA A 19 -26.01 -3.85 -4.00
CA ALA A 19 -24.91 -3.67 -4.93
C ALA A 19 -24.38 -2.23 -4.84
N LYS A 20 -23.69 -1.91 -3.73
CA LYS A 20 -22.85 -0.72 -3.72
C LYS A 20 -21.60 -1.03 -4.55
N SER A 21 -21.60 -0.59 -5.79
CA SER A 21 -20.39 -0.45 -6.62
C SER A 21 -19.53 0.67 -6.03
N LEU A 22 -18.99 0.47 -4.83
CA LEU A 22 -17.86 1.27 -4.39
C LEU A 22 -16.67 0.86 -5.26
N PRO A 23 -15.93 1.80 -5.84
CA PRO A 23 -14.62 1.51 -6.40
C PRO A 23 -13.84 0.78 -5.31
N ALA A 24 -13.36 -0.43 -5.62
CA ALA A 24 -12.48 -1.16 -4.71
C ALA A 24 -11.40 -0.18 -4.23
N PRO A 25 -11.16 -0.05 -2.92
CA PRO A 25 -10.14 0.85 -2.42
C PRO A 25 -8.82 0.42 -3.06
N VAL A 26 -8.31 1.26 -3.95
CA VAL A 26 -6.96 1.07 -4.49
C VAL A 26 -6.06 1.20 -3.27
N VAL A 27 -5.53 0.06 -2.82
CA VAL A 27 -4.46 0.04 -1.83
C VAL A 27 -3.22 0.55 -2.56
N VAL A 28 -3.12 1.87 -2.65
CA VAL A 28 -1.86 2.52 -3.00
C VAL A 28 -0.92 2.22 -1.86
N ASP A 29 0.18 1.54 -2.18
CA ASP A 29 1.23 1.28 -1.21
C ASP A 29 1.89 2.63 -0.87
N THR A 30 1.37 3.26 0.19
CA THR A 30 1.88 4.55 0.65
C THR A 30 3.25 4.41 1.33
N ALA A 31 3.84 3.20 1.39
CA ALA A 31 5.19 2.96 1.89
C ALA A 31 6.19 3.97 1.36
N CYS A 32 6.21 4.19 0.05
CA CYS A 32 7.15 5.12 -0.57
C CYS A 32 6.93 6.59 -0.17
N SER A 33 5.74 6.98 0.31
CA SER A 33 5.51 8.35 0.77
C SER A 33 6.08 8.63 2.17
N TRP A 34 6.26 7.61 3.00
CA TRP A 34 6.76 7.79 4.37
C TRP A 34 8.17 7.22 4.61
N VAL A 35 8.68 6.39 3.69
CA VAL A 35 10.08 5.94 3.69
C VAL A 35 11.01 7.13 3.42
N ARG A 36 12.09 7.24 4.21
CA ARG A 36 13.13 8.26 4.05
C ARG A 36 14.48 7.63 3.71
N VAL A 37 15.25 8.33 2.87
CA VAL A 37 16.63 7.96 2.56
C VAL A 37 17.51 8.14 3.80
N ILE A 38 18.39 7.18 4.05
CA ILE A 38 19.35 7.21 5.14
C ILE A 38 20.60 7.95 4.67
N TYR A 39 20.96 9.05 5.33
CA TYR A 39 22.16 9.83 5.04
C TYR A 39 23.26 9.47 6.03
N LEU A 40 24.41 9.05 5.51
CA LEU A 40 25.61 8.74 6.27
C LEU A 40 26.78 9.53 5.70
N THR A 41 27.70 9.93 6.57
CA THR A 41 29.03 10.40 6.17
C THR A 41 30.03 9.25 6.14
N ASP A 42 31.21 9.47 5.54
CA ASP A 42 32.28 8.47 5.55
C ASP A 42 32.68 8.07 6.98
N HIS A 43 32.71 9.04 7.91
CA HIS A 43 33.00 8.77 9.32
C HIS A 43 31.94 7.87 9.96
N ASP A 44 30.64 8.12 9.69
CA ASP A 44 29.55 7.29 10.21
C ASP A 44 29.67 5.85 9.69
N ILE A 45 30.04 5.67 8.42
CA ILE A 45 30.26 4.35 7.84
C ILE A 45 31.39 3.64 8.58
N ASP A 46 32.50 4.31 8.90
CA ASP A 46 33.63 3.65 9.57
C ASP A 46 33.29 3.18 10.99
N VAL A 47 32.50 3.96 11.74
CA VAL A 47 32.12 3.63 13.12
C VAL A 47 30.94 2.66 13.21
N LEU A 48 30.19 2.46 12.12
CA LEU A 48 29.04 1.55 12.10
C LEU A 48 29.44 0.08 12.14
N ASP A 49 28.69 -0.67 12.94
CA ASP A 49 28.84 -2.12 13.02
C ASP A 49 28.46 -2.81 11.71
N LYS A 50 29.05 -3.99 11.48
CA LYS A 50 28.85 -4.78 10.27
C LYS A 50 27.39 -5.17 10.07
N GLN A 51 26.61 -5.38 11.14
CA GLN A 51 25.21 -5.73 11.01
C GLN A 51 24.38 -4.53 10.52
N THR A 52 24.59 -3.34 11.10
CA THR A 52 23.88 -2.13 10.68
C THR A 52 24.18 -1.77 9.23
N LYS A 53 25.42 -1.96 8.78
CA LYS A 53 25.79 -1.80 7.35
C LYS A 53 24.97 -2.71 6.43
N ARG A 54 24.76 -3.97 6.84
CA ARG A 54 23.95 -4.94 6.08
C ARG A 54 22.48 -4.55 6.06
N ASP A 55 21.96 -4.07 7.19
CA ASP A 55 20.57 -3.65 7.29
C ASP A 55 20.31 -2.40 6.43
N ILE A 56 21.24 -1.44 6.42
CA ILE A 56 21.19 -0.26 5.54
C ILE A 56 21.26 -0.68 4.06
N LEU A 57 22.11 -1.66 3.73
CA LEU A 57 22.18 -2.18 2.36
C LEU A 57 20.86 -2.86 1.95
N ALA A 58 20.28 -3.69 2.81
CA ALA A 58 18.99 -4.32 2.56
C ALA A 58 17.87 -3.27 2.42
N HIS A 59 17.89 -2.23 3.25
CA HIS A 59 17.01 -1.09 3.13
C HIS A 59 17.17 -0.40 1.76
N ASN A 60 18.39 -0.07 1.34
CA ASN A 60 18.64 0.58 0.05
C ASN A 60 18.11 -0.24 -1.14
N ILE A 61 18.37 -1.55 -1.15
CA ILE A 61 17.88 -2.47 -2.19
C ILE A 61 16.35 -2.53 -2.20
N SER A 62 15.72 -2.66 -1.02
CA SER A 62 14.25 -2.71 -0.93
C SER A 62 13.60 -1.41 -1.38
N VAL A 63 14.16 -0.26 -1.02
CA VAL A 63 13.67 1.05 -1.48
C VAL A 63 13.85 1.22 -2.98
N GLN A 64 14.98 0.82 -3.55
CA GLN A 64 15.21 0.89 -5.00
C GLN A 64 14.21 0.03 -5.79
N ALA A 65 13.91 -1.17 -5.29
CA ALA A 65 12.99 -2.10 -5.95
C ALA A 65 11.52 -1.66 -5.84
N ASN A 66 11.11 -1.15 -4.69
CA ASN A 66 9.70 -0.83 -4.42
C ASN A 66 9.34 0.65 -4.70
N CYS A 67 10.32 1.56 -4.62
CA CYS A 67 10.12 3.01 -4.68
C CYS A 67 11.02 3.68 -5.74
N PRO A 68 10.75 3.49 -7.05
CA PRO A 68 11.62 3.95 -8.14
C PRO A 68 11.77 5.49 -8.24
N ASN A 69 10.89 6.26 -7.60
CA ASN A 69 10.93 7.72 -7.61
C ASN A 69 11.65 8.32 -6.39
N LEU A 70 11.99 7.53 -5.37
CA LEU A 70 12.79 7.97 -4.23
C LEU A 70 14.27 7.92 -4.58
N ASN A 71 14.70 8.77 -5.53
CA ASN A 71 16.12 8.94 -5.84
C ASN A 71 16.66 10.17 -5.10
N PRO A 72 17.65 10.03 -4.19
CA PRO A 72 18.22 11.16 -3.46
C PRO A 72 18.94 12.18 -4.36
N THR A 73 19.14 11.87 -5.65
CA THR A 73 19.70 12.77 -6.66
C THR A 73 18.67 13.60 -7.42
N LYS A 74 17.37 13.33 -7.25
CA LYS A 74 16.29 14.21 -7.73
C LYS A 74 15.75 15.00 -6.55
N GLY A 75 16.32 16.19 -6.35
CA GLY A 75 15.74 17.24 -5.50
C GLY A 75 14.47 17.82 -6.11
#